data_AF-A0AAV0B7X1-F1
#
_entry.id   AF-A0AAV0B7X1-F1
#
_cell.length_a   1.000
_cell.length_b   1.000
_cell.length_c   1.000
_cell.angle_alpha   90.00
_cell.angle_beta   90.00
_cell.angle_gamma   90.00
#
_symmetry.space_group_name_H-M   'P 1'
#
loop_
_entity.id
_entity.type
_entity.pdbx_description
1 polymer ?
#
loop_
_entity_poly.entity_id
_entity_poly.type
_entity_poly.pdbx_seq_one_letter_code
_entity_poly.pdbx_strand_id
1 'polypeptide(L)'
;MTDKNKDALGKDLLELIQYSSNAFITGQLFTNWVDPNSKKRPPDQGDKIKVSANALVEKLMRSQPLYIRTIKPNQSKSPLEYDTAAILHQIKYLGLQENVCIRRAGFAYRNTFEQVVQRFYLLSPATFNNKNTGNEFLKESPAWWVMYLKSHNFRELLATNLKRLRVALRTQTPFWTQEFIGFGGYLALLKRLKELLEIEWREEQHDDQVLYEILRCFKALLLKEPGRESLSSKLPNPFVQLTSLLYSEKRPGDLSSRQVIIELILGIFELNYNPRVISQIDWKALIDLNKVDTKSFSNPQDNSPAPLLSSSTNLSQPKRVAGSYDNGGKDGLLNLRLIRHEFVKKLLVGPPDLKKEQMVEFAVKTHRNRIF
;
A
#
# COMPACT_ATOMS: atom_id res chain seq x y z
N MET A 1 -10.36 -53.33 -5.88
CA MET A 1 -9.60 -52.06 -5.93
C MET A 1 -8.66 -52.02 -7.12
N THR A 2 -7.85 -53.08 -7.32
CA THR A 2 -6.91 -53.23 -8.44
C THR A 2 -7.55 -53.08 -9.82
N ASP A 3 -8.72 -53.66 -10.08
CA ASP A 3 -9.34 -53.56 -11.41
C ASP A 3 -9.97 -52.18 -11.69
N LYS A 4 -10.52 -51.53 -10.66
CA LYS A 4 -11.05 -50.15 -10.77
C LYS A 4 -9.94 -49.13 -11.10
N ASN A 5 -8.70 -49.44 -10.75
CA ASN A 5 -7.56 -48.56 -10.97
C ASN A 5 -6.94 -48.71 -12.37
N LYS A 6 -7.21 -49.83 -13.07
CA LYS A 6 -6.49 -50.16 -14.31
C LYS A 6 -6.84 -49.27 -15.50
N ASP A 7 -7.95 -48.52 -15.46
CA ASP A 7 -8.47 -47.55 -16.46
C ASP A 7 -7.76 -47.57 -17.84
N ALA A 8 -7.78 -48.74 -18.49
CA ALA A 8 -7.04 -49.01 -19.69
C ALA A 8 -8.03 -49.21 -20.84
N LEU A 9 -8.12 -48.19 -21.69
CA LEU A 9 -8.69 -48.36 -23.02
C LEU A 9 -7.60 -48.98 -23.91
N GLY A 10 -7.94 -50.04 -24.64
CA GLY A 10 -7.01 -50.68 -25.56
C GLY A 10 -6.49 -49.70 -26.62
N LYS A 11 -5.21 -49.77 -26.96
CA LYS A 11 -4.60 -48.90 -27.98
C LYS A 11 -5.25 -49.09 -29.35
N ASP A 12 -5.60 -50.31 -29.69
CA ASP A 12 -6.25 -50.67 -30.96
C ASP A 12 -7.63 -49.99 -31.10
N LEU A 13 -8.37 -49.87 -29.99
CA LEU A 13 -9.64 -49.14 -29.97
C LEU A 13 -9.44 -47.64 -30.13
N LEU A 14 -8.40 -47.08 -29.51
CA LEU A 14 -8.04 -45.67 -29.68
C LEU A 14 -7.62 -45.36 -31.13
N GLU A 15 -6.93 -46.27 -31.80
CA GLU A 15 -6.56 -46.15 -33.21
C GLU A 15 -7.80 -46.24 -34.11
N LEU A 16 -8.71 -47.20 -33.87
CA LEU A 16 -9.97 -47.30 -34.62
C LEU A 16 -10.83 -46.04 -34.51
N ILE A 17 -10.89 -45.45 -33.31
CA ILE A 17 -11.64 -44.23 -33.02
C ILE A 17 -11.14 -43.05 -33.88
N GLN A 18 -9.85 -42.99 -34.19
CA GLN A 18 -9.26 -41.92 -35.02
C GLN A 18 -9.71 -41.99 -36.49
N TYR A 19 -10.06 -43.18 -37.00
CA TYR A 19 -10.57 -43.36 -38.37
C TYR A 19 -12.10 -43.28 -38.45
N SER A 20 -12.78 -42.96 -37.34
CA SER A 20 -14.22 -42.76 -37.34
C SER A 20 -14.61 -41.60 -38.25
N SER A 21 -15.66 -41.78 -39.05
CA SER A 21 -16.26 -40.72 -39.87
C SER A 21 -16.97 -39.63 -39.05
N ASN A 22 -17.17 -39.86 -37.74
CA ASN A 22 -17.85 -38.92 -36.87
C ASN A 22 -16.89 -37.84 -36.33
N ALA A 23 -17.04 -36.62 -36.84
CA ALA A 23 -16.23 -35.46 -36.47
C ALA A 23 -16.30 -35.08 -34.97
N PHE A 24 -17.38 -35.43 -34.26
CA PHE A 24 -17.49 -35.19 -32.82
C PHE A 24 -16.53 -36.10 -32.02
N ILE A 25 -16.43 -37.36 -32.44
CA ILE A 25 -15.60 -38.37 -31.78
C ILE A 25 -14.12 -38.06 -32.00
N THR A 26 -13.74 -37.82 -33.26
CA THR A 26 -12.36 -37.54 -33.66
C THR A 26 -11.91 -36.13 -33.29
N GLY A 27 -12.81 -35.15 -33.39
CA GLY A 27 -12.47 -33.73 -33.23
C GLY A 27 -12.67 -33.14 -31.83
N GLN A 28 -13.55 -33.71 -30.99
CA GLN A 28 -13.85 -33.14 -29.65
C GLN A 28 -13.55 -34.08 -28.49
N LEU A 29 -13.87 -35.38 -28.59
CA LEU A 29 -13.71 -36.32 -27.47
C LEU A 29 -12.30 -36.92 -27.38
N PHE A 30 -11.70 -37.31 -28.51
CA PHE A 30 -10.39 -37.98 -28.56
C PHE A 30 -9.40 -37.20 -29.43
N THR A 31 -9.02 -36.01 -28.98
CA THR A 31 -8.12 -35.10 -29.70
C THR A 31 -6.65 -35.50 -29.66
N ASN A 32 -6.26 -36.32 -28.69
CA ASN A 32 -4.86 -36.71 -28.49
C ASN A 32 -4.49 -37.90 -29.39
N TRP A 33 -3.55 -37.68 -30.30
CA TRP A 33 -2.95 -38.74 -31.10
C TRP A 33 -2.18 -39.71 -30.19
N VAL A 34 -2.50 -40.99 -30.31
CA VAL A 34 -1.86 -42.06 -29.54
C VAL A 34 -0.65 -42.55 -30.33
N ASP A 35 0.55 -42.36 -29.76
CA ASP A 35 1.77 -42.91 -30.35
C ASP A 35 1.73 -44.45 -30.31
N PRO A 36 1.70 -45.14 -31.47
CA PRO A 36 1.60 -46.59 -31.52
C PRO A 36 2.84 -47.27 -30.89
N ASN A 37 3.99 -46.59 -30.89
CA ASN A 37 5.28 -47.14 -30.44
C ASN A 37 5.63 -46.84 -28.96
N SER A 38 4.78 -46.12 -28.22
CA SER A 38 5.06 -45.77 -26.84
C SER A 38 4.89 -46.98 -25.91
N LYS A 39 6.00 -47.49 -25.35
CA LYS A 39 5.99 -48.56 -24.33
C LYS A 39 5.65 -48.08 -22.92
N LYS A 40 5.37 -46.77 -22.74
CA LYS A 40 4.97 -46.25 -21.43
C LYS A 40 3.62 -46.85 -21.04
N ARG A 41 3.55 -47.35 -19.81
CA ARG A 41 2.29 -47.79 -19.22
C ARG A 41 1.33 -46.59 -19.20
N PRO A 42 0.08 -46.75 -19.68
CA PRO A 42 -0.90 -45.69 -19.55
C PRO A 42 -1.08 -45.33 -18.07
N PRO A 43 -1.30 -44.04 -17.75
CA PRO A 43 -1.49 -43.61 -16.37
C PRO A 43 -2.72 -44.31 -15.79
N ASP A 44 -2.57 -44.82 -14.56
CA ASP A 44 -3.68 -45.46 -13.85
C ASP A 44 -4.66 -44.40 -13.32
N GLN A 45 -5.83 -44.83 -12.84
CA GLN A 45 -6.84 -43.90 -12.36
C GLN A 45 -6.35 -43.09 -11.16
N GLY A 46 -5.55 -43.71 -10.29
CA GLY A 46 -4.91 -43.07 -9.15
C GLY A 46 -3.98 -41.93 -9.55
N ASP A 47 -3.16 -42.12 -10.57
CA ASP A 47 -2.23 -41.12 -11.07
C ASP A 47 -2.98 -39.94 -11.70
N LYS A 48 -4.04 -40.19 -12.47
CA LYS A 48 -4.91 -39.13 -12.99
C LYS A 48 -5.55 -38.29 -11.86
N ILE A 49 -6.05 -38.96 -10.81
CA ILE A 49 -6.62 -38.27 -9.64
C ILE A 49 -5.56 -37.42 -8.94
N LYS A 50 -4.36 -37.95 -8.70
CA LYS A 50 -3.27 -37.20 -8.06
C LYS A 50 -2.86 -35.96 -8.88
N VAL A 51 -2.69 -36.12 -10.20
CA VAL A 51 -2.33 -35.02 -11.09
C VAL A 51 -3.40 -33.93 -11.06
N SER A 52 -4.68 -34.30 -11.21
CA SER A 52 -5.79 -33.33 -11.20
C SER A 52 -5.95 -32.63 -9.83
N ALA A 53 -5.75 -33.36 -8.73
CA ALA A 53 -5.78 -32.81 -7.38
C ALA A 53 -4.63 -31.82 -7.13
N ASN A 54 -3.41 -32.14 -7.56
CA ASN A 54 -2.27 -31.26 -7.42
C ASN A 54 -2.43 -29.96 -8.23
N ALA A 55 -2.93 -30.07 -9.47
CA ALA A 55 -3.24 -28.90 -10.29
C ALA A 55 -4.30 -28.00 -9.65
N LEU A 56 -5.31 -28.58 -9.01
CA LEU A 56 -6.31 -27.83 -8.24
C LEU A 56 -5.69 -27.12 -7.04
N VAL A 57 -4.87 -27.82 -6.24
CA VAL A 57 -4.19 -27.24 -5.08
C VAL A 57 -3.30 -26.07 -5.49
N GLU A 58 -2.51 -26.22 -6.55
CA GLU A 58 -1.66 -25.15 -7.06
C GLU A 58 -2.47 -23.91 -7.46
N LYS A 59 -3.64 -24.11 -8.08
CA LYS A 59 -4.55 -23.02 -8.43
C LYS A 59 -5.15 -22.33 -7.19
N LEU A 60 -5.54 -23.11 -6.18
CA LEU A 60 -6.08 -22.58 -4.92
C LEU A 60 -5.03 -21.78 -4.15
N MET A 61 -3.78 -22.26 -4.12
CA MET A 61 -2.66 -21.60 -3.42
C MET A 61 -2.29 -20.24 -4.04
N ARG A 62 -2.63 -19.98 -5.30
CA ARG A 62 -2.45 -18.68 -5.97
C ARG A 62 -3.58 -17.68 -5.69
N SER A 63 -4.65 -18.10 -5.03
CA SER A 63 -5.86 -17.29 -4.80
C SER A 63 -6.02 -16.90 -3.34
N GLN A 64 -6.83 -15.87 -3.07
CA GLN A 64 -7.27 -15.55 -1.71
C GLN A 64 -8.51 -16.40 -1.37
N PRO A 65 -8.43 -17.33 -0.40
CA PRO A 65 -9.53 -18.25 -0.14
C PRO A 65 -10.64 -17.60 0.70
N LEU A 66 -11.89 -17.88 0.32
CA LEU A 66 -13.07 -17.67 1.16
C LEU A 66 -13.70 -19.03 1.45
N TYR A 67 -14.01 -19.29 2.71
CA TYR A 67 -14.54 -20.58 3.16
C TYR A 67 -16.04 -20.48 3.48
N ILE A 68 -16.85 -21.27 2.79
CA ILE A 68 -18.27 -21.46 3.08
C ILE A 68 -18.46 -22.89 3.60
N ARG A 69 -19.08 -23.03 4.78
CA ARG A 69 -19.33 -24.31 5.44
C ARG A 69 -20.82 -24.53 5.55
N THR A 70 -21.34 -25.50 4.81
CA THR A 70 -22.77 -25.85 4.82
C THR A 70 -23.05 -26.87 5.92
N ILE A 71 -24.08 -26.64 6.72
CA ILE A 71 -24.53 -27.58 7.75
C ILE A 71 -25.94 -28.07 7.38
N LYS A 72 -26.11 -29.39 7.35
CA LYS A 72 -27.42 -30.01 7.15
C LYS A 72 -28.13 -30.14 8.52
N PRO A 73 -29.30 -29.50 8.72
CA PRO A 73 -29.93 -29.42 10.03
C PRO A 73 -30.60 -30.73 10.48
N ASN A 74 -31.14 -31.51 9.55
CA ASN A 74 -31.82 -32.79 9.79
C ASN A 74 -31.78 -33.66 8.52
N GLN A 75 -32.07 -34.96 8.66
CA GLN A 75 -32.14 -35.90 7.54
C GLN A 75 -33.52 -35.93 6.86
N SER A 76 -34.58 -35.58 7.61
CA SER A 76 -36.00 -35.61 7.21
C SER A 76 -36.39 -34.51 6.20
N LYS A 77 -35.48 -33.57 5.90
CA LYS A 77 -35.71 -32.38 5.06
C LYS A 77 -36.80 -31.45 5.62
N SER A 78 -37.04 -31.50 6.93
CA SER A 78 -37.98 -30.61 7.62
C SER A 78 -37.36 -29.23 7.81
N PRO A 79 -38.09 -28.12 7.61
CA PRO A 79 -37.54 -26.77 7.81
C PRO A 79 -37.33 -26.39 9.28
N LEU A 80 -38.02 -27.02 10.23
CA LEU A 80 -38.02 -26.65 11.65
C LEU A 80 -37.27 -27.66 12.55
N GLU A 81 -36.93 -28.82 12.02
CA GLU A 81 -36.28 -29.88 12.79
C GLU A 81 -34.77 -29.64 12.91
N TYR A 82 -34.22 -29.87 14.10
CA TYR A 82 -32.81 -29.69 14.40
C TYR A 82 -32.25 -30.95 15.07
N ASP A 83 -31.41 -31.69 14.34
CA ASP A 83 -30.71 -32.87 14.86
C ASP A 83 -29.34 -32.48 15.43
N THR A 84 -29.31 -32.30 16.75
CA THR A 84 -28.09 -31.93 17.48
C THR A 84 -26.95 -32.93 17.27
N ALA A 85 -27.22 -34.23 17.24
CA ALA A 85 -26.17 -35.25 17.14
C ALA A 85 -25.52 -35.24 15.75
N ALA A 86 -26.33 -35.17 14.69
CA ALA A 86 -25.83 -35.08 13.32
C ALA A 86 -25.07 -33.77 13.06
N ILE A 87 -25.52 -32.66 13.63
CA ILE A 87 -24.84 -31.36 13.48
C ILE A 87 -23.53 -31.33 14.27
N LEU A 88 -23.50 -31.85 15.50
CA LEU A 88 -22.25 -31.95 16.27
C LEU A 88 -21.20 -32.80 15.54
N HIS A 89 -21.63 -33.91 14.92
CA HIS A 89 -20.74 -34.70 14.08
C HIS A 89 -20.21 -33.89 12.88
N GLN A 90 -21.06 -33.12 12.20
CA GLN A 90 -20.65 -32.22 11.10
C GLN A 90 -19.66 -31.13 11.58
N ILE A 91 -19.91 -30.51 12.73
CA ILE A 91 -19.03 -29.47 13.30
C ILE A 91 -17.62 -30.00 13.53
N LYS A 92 -17.51 -31.22 14.10
CA LYS A 92 -16.23 -31.90 14.32
C LYS A 92 -15.56 -32.30 13.00
N TYR A 93 -16.31 -32.92 12.09
CA TYR A 93 -15.79 -33.36 10.80
C TYR A 93 -15.28 -32.20 9.93
N LEU A 94 -15.97 -31.04 9.98
CA LEU A 94 -15.58 -29.84 9.23
C LEU A 94 -14.44 -29.04 9.89
N GLY A 95 -13.97 -29.46 11.08
CA GLY A 95 -12.88 -28.78 11.80
C GLY A 95 -13.28 -27.44 12.40
N LEU A 96 -14.58 -27.18 12.60
CA LEU A 96 -15.06 -25.87 13.09
C LEU A 96 -14.63 -25.61 14.53
N GLN A 97 -14.60 -26.66 15.36
CA GLN A 97 -14.16 -26.58 16.74
C GLN A 97 -12.68 -26.21 16.84
N GLU A 98 -11.84 -26.83 16.00
CA GLU A 98 -10.41 -26.60 15.90
C GLU A 98 -10.12 -25.17 15.43
N ASN A 99 -10.86 -24.67 14.44
CA ASN A 99 -10.75 -23.28 13.98
C ASN A 99 -11.04 -22.28 15.11
N VAL A 100 -12.05 -22.55 15.92
CA VAL A 100 -12.36 -21.71 17.10
C VAL A 100 -11.27 -21.83 18.15
N CYS A 101 -10.73 -23.03 18.40
CA CYS A 101 -9.66 -23.27 19.35
C CYS A 101 -8.39 -22.48 18.98
N ILE A 102 -7.94 -22.58 17.72
CA ILE A 102 -6.80 -21.83 17.19
C ILE A 102 -7.01 -20.33 17.35
N ARG A 103 -8.22 -19.84 17.04
CA ARG A 103 -8.54 -18.41 17.17
C ARG A 103 -8.53 -17.95 18.62
N ARG A 104 -8.98 -18.78 19.56
CA ARG A 104 -8.96 -18.51 21.01
C ARG A 104 -7.56 -18.57 21.63
N ALA A 105 -6.64 -19.33 21.06
CA ALA A 105 -5.24 -19.34 21.49
C ALA A 105 -4.53 -18.01 21.19
N GLY A 106 -5.07 -17.19 20.29
CA GLY A 106 -4.66 -15.80 20.06
C GLY A 106 -5.73 -14.79 20.48
N PHE A 107 -5.74 -13.63 19.80
CA PHE A 107 -6.75 -12.60 20.02
C PHE A 107 -8.01 -12.88 19.19
N ALA A 108 -8.97 -13.56 19.81
CA ALA A 108 -10.21 -13.99 19.14
C ALA A 108 -11.13 -12.82 18.79
N TYR A 109 -11.29 -11.87 19.71
CA TYR A 109 -12.13 -10.69 19.56
C TYR A 109 -11.33 -9.58 18.89
N ARG A 110 -11.84 -9.09 17.76
CA ARG A 110 -11.25 -8.00 16.97
C ARG A 110 -12.37 -7.06 16.60
N ASN A 111 -12.73 -6.19 17.53
CA ASN A 111 -13.68 -5.12 17.25
C ASN A 111 -12.92 -3.97 16.61
N THR A 112 -13.55 -3.27 15.67
CA THR A 112 -13.00 -2.01 15.19
C THR A 112 -13.03 -1.01 16.35
N PHE A 113 -12.09 -0.08 16.37
CA PHE A 113 -12.03 0.92 17.43
C PHE A 113 -13.33 1.72 17.54
N GLU A 114 -13.98 2.02 16.42
CA GLU A 114 -15.26 2.73 16.41
C GLU A 114 -16.32 1.99 17.23
N GLN A 115 -16.43 0.66 17.07
CA GLN A 115 -17.35 -0.16 17.86
C GLN A 115 -16.97 -0.19 19.34
N VAL A 116 -15.68 -0.20 19.66
CA VAL A 116 -15.18 -0.17 21.04
C VAL A 116 -15.50 1.17 21.69
N VAL A 117 -15.21 2.30 21.04
CA VAL A 117 -15.52 3.63 21.56
C VAL A 117 -17.02 3.82 21.68
N GLN A 118 -17.80 3.49 20.65
CA GLN A 118 -19.25 3.60 20.72
C GLN A 118 -19.85 2.78 21.88
N ARG A 119 -19.27 1.62 22.19
CA ARG A 119 -19.72 0.79 23.30
C ARG A 119 -19.27 1.29 24.67
N PHE A 120 -18.08 1.87 24.77
CA PHE A 120 -17.42 2.15 26.05
C PHE A 120 -17.16 3.64 26.34
N TYR A 121 -17.63 4.58 25.49
CA TYR A 121 -17.35 6.00 25.68
C TYR A 121 -17.87 6.57 27.01
N LEU A 122 -18.90 5.97 27.60
CA LEU A 122 -19.43 6.38 28.92
C LEU A 122 -18.52 6.00 30.09
N LEU A 123 -17.61 5.04 29.92
CA LEU A 123 -16.81 4.51 31.03
C LEU A 123 -15.67 5.44 31.46
N SER A 124 -15.28 6.41 30.63
CA SER A 124 -14.23 7.38 30.99
C SER A 124 -14.73 8.82 30.78
N PRO A 125 -14.56 9.71 31.77
CA PRO A 125 -14.79 11.13 31.61
C PRO A 125 -13.91 11.75 30.50
N ALA A 126 -12.75 11.20 30.17
CA ALA A 126 -11.93 11.69 29.05
C ALA A 126 -12.58 11.42 27.68
N THR A 127 -13.39 10.36 27.58
CA THR A 127 -14.17 10.03 26.37
C THR A 127 -15.60 10.58 26.41
N PHE A 128 -16.15 10.80 27.62
CA PHE A 128 -17.52 11.26 27.86
C PHE A 128 -17.67 12.79 27.99
N ASN A 129 -16.68 13.46 28.60
CA ASN A 129 -16.80 14.86 29.05
C ASN A 129 -16.26 15.86 28.01
N ASN A 130 -16.22 15.48 26.73
CA ASN A 130 -16.17 16.45 25.64
C ASN A 130 -17.58 17.07 25.52
N LYS A 131 -17.92 17.94 26.47
CA LYS A 131 -19.20 18.67 26.57
C LYS A 131 -19.33 19.77 25.51
N ASN A 132 -18.79 19.55 24.32
CA ASN A 132 -19.20 20.20 23.09
C ASN A 132 -19.81 19.10 22.20
N THR A 133 -21.13 18.97 22.38
CA THR A 133 -22.12 18.35 21.51
C THR A 133 -21.62 18.00 20.10
N GLY A 134 -21.62 16.70 19.80
CA GLY A 134 -21.48 16.16 18.45
C GLY A 134 -20.48 15.02 18.40
N ASN A 135 -20.97 13.84 18.04
CA ASN A 135 -20.23 12.61 17.70
C ASN A 135 -19.21 12.78 16.52
N GLU A 136 -18.85 14.02 16.19
CA GLU A 136 -18.03 14.46 15.07
C GLU A 136 -16.61 14.85 15.50
N PHE A 137 -16.39 15.35 16.73
CA PHE A 137 -15.06 15.81 17.14
C PHE A 137 -14.08 14.68 17.49
N LEU A 138 -14.54 13.56 18.08
CA LEU A 138 -13.70 12.37 18.27
C LEU A 138 -13.35 11.68 16.94
N LYS A 139 -14.21 11.84 15.92
CA LYS A 139 -13.94 11.38 14.55
C LYS A 139 -12.91 12.23 13.81
N GLU A 140 -12.44 13.33 14.38
CA GLU A 140 -11.45 14.21 13.73
C GLU A 140 -10.22 14.54 14.59
N SER A 141 -10.02 13.81 15.69
CA SER A 141 -8.76 13.87 16.45
C SER A 141 -7.58 13.38 15.59
N PRO A 142 -6.36 13.95 15.74
CA PRO A 142 -5.16 13.45 15.05
C PRO A 142 -4.97 11.94 15.22
N ALA A 143 -5.15 11.44 16.45
CA ALA A 143 -4.99 10.03 16.79
C ALA A 143 -6.01 9.14 16.08
N TRP A 144 -7.26 9.60 15.97
CA TRP A 144 -8.31 8.87 15.27
C TRP A 144 -7.98 8.71 13.80
N TRP A 145 -7.52 9.77 13.12
CA TRP A 145 -7.13 9.71 11.72
C TRP A 145 -5.95 8.78 11.46
N VAL A 146 -4.94 8.83 12.32
CA VAL A 146 -3.81 7.89 12.24
C VAL A 146 -4.29 6.46 12.36
N MET A 147 -5.16 6.19 13.32
CA MET A 147 -5.70 4.86 13.52
C MET A 147 -6.59 4.42 12.37
N TYR A 148 -7.47 5.29 11.85
CA TYR A 148 -8.30 5.03 10.68
C TYR A 148 -7.44 4.60 9.47
N LEU A 149 -6.33 5.30 9.21
CA LEU A 149 -5.37 4.95 8.15
C LEU A 149 -4.60 3.66 8.43
N LYS A 150 -4.37 3.30 9.70
CA LYS A 150 -3.68 2.06 10.09
C LYS A 150 -4.62 0.85 10.04
N SER A 151 -5.89 1.01 10.38
CA SER A 151 -6.86 -0.09 10.52
C SER A 151 -7.51 -0.52 9.22
N HIS A 152 -7.60 0.37 8.22
CA HIS A 152 -8.23 0.08 6.94
C HIS A 152 -7.21 -0.20 5.84
N ASN A 153 -7.55 -1.09 4.90
CA ASN A 153 -6.83 -1.22 3.62
C ASN A 153 -7.20 -0.04 2.70
N PHE A 154 -6.37 0.29 1.69
CA PHE A 154 -6.71 1.35 0.74
C PHE A 154 -8.06 1.14 0.03
N ARG A 155 -8.49 -0.12 -0.21
CA ARG A 155 -9.81 -0.43 -0.80
C ARG A 155 -11.01 -0.11 0.10
N GLU A 156 -10.77 -0.03 1.40
CA GLU A 156 -11.79 0.25 2.40
C GLU A 156 -11.81 1.75 2.76
N LEU A 157 -10.84 2.53 2.25
CA LEU A 157 -10.78 3.96 2.47
C LEU A 157 -11.84 4.67 1.64
N LEU A 158 -12.67 5.45 2.31
CA LEU A 158 -13.64 6.30 1.61
C LEU A 158 -12.97 7.62 1.24
N ALA A 159 -13.05 8.01 -0.04
CA ALA A 159 -12.55 9.30 -0.52
C ALA A 159 -13.18 10.49 0.25
N THR A 160 -14.43 10.36 0.70
CA THR A 160 -15.10 11.34 1.56
C THR A 160 -14.40 11.55 2.90
N ASN A 161 -13.91 10.47 3.53
CA ASN A 161 -13.16 10.55 4.79
C ASN A 161 -11.77 11.15 4.55
N LEU A 162 -11.08 10.77 3.48
CA LEU A 162 -9.79 11.37 3.12
C LEU A 162 -9.91 12.87 2.80
N LYS A 163 -11.02 13.28 2.18
CA LYS A 163 -11.35 14.70 1.99
C LYS A 163 -11.47 15.44 3.31
N ARG A 164 -12.09 14.84 4.34
CA ARG A 164 -12.16 15.42 5.70
C ARG A 164 -10.78 15.51 6.35
N LEU A 165 -9.98 14.44 6.28
CA LEU A 165 -8.59 14.45 6.76
C LEU A 165 -7.77 15.57 6.12
N ARG A 166 -7.87 15.72 4.79
CA ARG A 166 -7.20 16.76 4.03
C ARG A 166 -7.63 18.17 4.45
N VAL A 167 -8.92 18.38 4.71
CA VAL A 167 -9.42 19.66 5.25
C VAL A 167 -8.80 19.91 6.63
N ALA A 168 -8.83 18.92 7.53
CA ALA A 168 -8.24 19.05 8.87
C ALA A 168 -6.73 19.36 8.80
N LEU A 169 -5.98 18.65 7.95
CA LEU A 169 -4.55 18.92 7.73
C LEU A 169 -4.28 20.36 7.26
N ARG A 170 -5.20 20.96 6.50
CA ARG A 170 -5.06 22.33 6.00
C ARG A 170 -5.52 23.40 7.00
N THR A 171 -6.64 23.19 7.68
CA THR A 171 -7.31 24.24 8.47
C THR A 171 -6.96 24.23 9.95
N GLN A 172 -6.57 23.07 10.49
CA GLN A 172 -6.24 22.97 11.93
C GLN A 172 -4.92 23.65 12.27
N THR A 173 -4.58 23.74 13.55
CA THR A 173 -3.33 24.35 14.01
C THR A 173 -2.09 23.56 13.57
N PRO A 174 -0.89 24.17 13.56
CA PRO A 174 0.37 23.44 13.35
C PRO A 174 0.59 22.33 14.38
N PHE A 175 0.18 22.57 15.64
CA PHE A 175 0.23 21.58 16.72
C PHE A 175 -0.57 20.31 16.39
N TRP A 176 -1.80 20.44 15.86
CA TRP A 176 -2.61 19.30 15.42
C TRP A 176 -1.86 18.43 14.40
N THR A 177 -1.18 19.07 13.44
CA THR A 177 -0.40 18.37 12.41
C THR A 177 0.84 17.70 13.01
N GLN A 178 1.49 18.33 13.99
CA GLN A 178 2.60 17.75 14.74
C GLN A 178 2.15 16.50 15.52
N GLU A 179 1.01 16.54 16.21
CA GLU A 179 0.43 15.36 16.88
C GLU A 179 0.09 14.25 15.89
N PHE A 180 -0.55 14.59 14.77
CA PHE A 180 -0.87 13.63 13.70
C PHE A 180 0.39 12.91 13.21
N ILE A 181 1.47 13.65 13.01
CA ILE A 181 2.77 13.09 12.63
C ILE A 181 3.36 12.25 13.76
N GLY A 182 3.32 12.74 15.01
CA GLY A 182 3.84 12.06 16.20
C GLY A 182 3.20 10.70 16.45
N PHE A 183 1.89 10.56 16.18
CA PHE A 183 1.20 9.26 16.24
C PHE A 183 1.55 8.31 15.06
N GLY A 184 2.28 8.80 14.06
CA GLY A 184 2.68 8.06 12.86
C GLY A 184 1.69 8.18 11.70
N GLY A 185 0.94 9.28 11.62
CA GLY A 185 -0.03 9.55 10.56
C GLY A 185 0.61 9.71 9.18
N TYR A 186 1.78 10.36 9.13
CA TYR A 186 2.56 10.49 7.90
C TYR A 186 2.99 9.12 7.34
N LEU A 187 3.52 8.24 8.19
CA LEU A 187 3.86 6.87 7.80
C LEU A 187 2.64 6.07 7.36
N ALA A 188 1.49 6.27 8.00
CA ALA A 188 0.26 5.62 7.60
C ALA A 188 -0.20 6.08 6.20
N LEU A 189 -0.14 7.39 5.89
CA LEU A 189 -0.41 7.93 4.55
C LEU A 189 0.56 7.38 3.51
N LEU A 190 1.87 7.33 3.81
CA LEU A 190 2.87 6.75 2.92
C LEU A 190 2.61 5.27 2.64
N LYS A 191 2.22 4.51 3.67
CA LYS A 191 1.86 3.10 3.52
C LYS A 191 0.67 2.94 2.56
N ARG A 192 -0.38 3.75 2.71
CA ARG A 192 -1.54 3.69 1.80
C ARG A 192 -1.20 4.10 0.37
N LEU A 193 -0.36 5.12 0.22
CA LEU A 193 0.15 5.52 -1.10
C LEU A 193 0.95 4.39 -1.74
N LYS A 194 1.84 3.73 -0.99
CA LYS A 194 2.60 2.58 -1.49
C LYS A 194 1.68 1.45 -1.96
N GLU A 195 0.69 1.09 -1.14
CA GLU A 195 -0.29 0.05 -1.49
C GLU A 195 -1.03 0.39 -2.80
N LEU A 196 -1.44 1.65 -2.99
CA LEU A 196 -2.07 2.11 -4.23
C LEU A 196 -1.15 2.06 -5.45
N LEU A 197 0.12 2.42 -5.29
CA LEU A 197 1.08 2.45 -6.39
C LEU A 197 1.52 1.05 -6.86
N GLU A 198 1.45 0.03 -5.98
CA GLU A 198 1.86 -1.34 -6.29
C GLU A 198 0.82 -2.14 -7.12
N ILE A 199 -0.38 -1.60 -7.33
CA ILE A 199 -1.49 -2.34 -7.95
C ILE A 199 -1.52 -2.20 -9.48
N GLU A 200 -2.05 -3.23 -10.14
CA GLU A 200 -2.49 -3.17 -11.53
C GLU A 200 -3.83 -2.42 -11.59
N TRP A 201 -3.78 -1.16 -12.02
CA TRP A 201 -4.95 -0.31 -12.23
C TRP A 201 -5.95 -1.02 -13.16
N ARG A 202 -7.10 -1.41 -12.60
CA ARG A 202 -8.30 -1.75 -13.37
C ARG A 202 -9.21 -0.52 -13.36
N GLU A 203 -10.11 -0.42 -14.33
CA GLU A 203 -10.98 0.75 -14.61
C GLU A 203 -12.01 1.08 -13.51
N GLU A 204 -11.72 0.85 -12.23
CA GLU A 204 -12.58 1.19 -11.11
C GLU A 204 -12.35 2.64 -10.67
N GLN A 205 -13.35 3.49 -10.89
CA GLN A 205 -13.34 4.94 -10.56
C GLN A 205 -13.08 5.25 -9.07
N HIS A 206 -13.18 4.27 -8.18
CA HIS A 206 -12.97 4.45 -6.74
C HIS A 206 -11.49 4.66 -6.39
N ASP A 207 -10.58 3.86 -6.95
CA ASP A 207 -9.16 3.89 -6.62
C ASP A 207 -8.51 5.23 -7.01
N ASP A 208 -8.93 5.80 -8.15
CA ASP A 208 -8.52 7.13 -8.61
C ASP A 208 -8.92 8.24 -7.62
N GLN A 209 -10.13 8.15 -7.05
CA GLN A 209 -10.60 9.14 -6.06
C GLN A 209 -9.83 9.05 -4.74
N VAL A 210 -9.52 7.82 -4.30
CA VAL A 210 -8.73 7.57 -3.09
C VAL A 210 -7.29 8.07 -3.28
N LEU A 211 -6.67 7.75 -4.42
CA LEU A 211 -5.35 8.28 -4.77
C LEU A 211 -5.36 9.81 -4.77
N TYR A 212 -6.35 10.42 -5.43
CA TYR A 212 -6.46 11.87 -5.53
C TYR A 212 -6.50 12.54 -4.15
N GLU A 213 -7.30 12.02 -3.23
CA GLU A 213 -7.42 12.59 -1.88
C GLU A 213 -6.19 12.33 -1.01
N ILE A 214 -5.51 11.18 -1.17
CA ILE A 214 -4.21 10.94 -0.52
C ILE A 214 -3.14 11.93 -1.01
N LEU A 215 -3.06 12.16 -2.33
CA LEU A 215 -2.14 13.16 -2.90
C LEU A 215 -2.43 14.56 -2.35
N ARG A 216 -3.71 14.93 -2.22
CA ARG A 216 -4.12 16.19 -1.61
C ARG A 216 -3.79 16.28 -0.11
N CYS A 217 -3.79 15.16 0.62
CA CYS A 217 -3.31 15.12 2.01
C CYS A 217 -1.80 15.44 2.09
N PHE A 218 -0.98 14.87 1.19
CA PHE A 218 0.44 15.23 1.10
C PHE A 218 0.65 16.70 0.72
N LYS A 219 -0.19 17.23 -0.18
CA LYS A 219 -0.14 18.66 -0.53
C LYS A 219 -0.49 19.55 0.66
N ALA A 220 -1.47 19.14 1.47
CA ALA A 220 -1.82 19.86 2.70
C ALA A 220 -0.68 19.83 3.73
N LEU A 221 0.09 18.74 3.82
CA LEU A 221 1.27 18.66 4.69
C LEU A 221 2.38 19.63 4.28
N LEU A 222 2.54 19.93 2.98
CA LEU A 222 3.50 20.93 2.51
C LEU A 222 3.19 22.36 2.99
N LEU A 223 1.95 22.66 3.39
CA LEU A 223 1.58 24.00 3.85
C LEU A 223 2.07 24.32 5.26
N LYS A 224 2.42 23.30 6.05
CA LYS A 224 2.77 23.43 7.47
C LYS A 224 4.19 22.94 7.73
N GLU A 225 4.90 23.63 8.60
CA GLU A 225 6.30 23.34 8.92
C GLU A 225 6.53 21.89 9.42
N PRO A 226 5.74 21.33 10.37
CA PRO A 226 5.93 19.93 10.79
C PRO A 226 5.75 18.92 9.64
N GLY A 227 4.85 19.23 8.69
CA GLY A 227 4.62 18.39 7.51
C GLY A 227 5.79 18.44 6.53
N ARG A 228 6.39 19.61 6.33
CA ARG A 228 7.60 19.79 5.52
C ARG A 228 8.79 19.02 6.10
N GLU A 229 9.00 19.06 7.41
CA GLU A 229 10.06 18.28 8.08
C GLU A 229 9.87 16.76 7.90
N SER A 230 8.63 16.29 8.01
CA SER A 230 8.31 14.87 7.79
C SER A 230 8.56 14.44 6.34
N LEU A 231 8.20 15.28 5.37
CA LEU A 231 8.46 15.05 3.96
C LEU A 231 9.95 15.09 3.62
N SER A 232 10.70 16.03 4.21
CA SER A 232 12.14 16.14 3.97
C SER A 232 12.91 14.95 4.54
N SER A 233 12.45 14.35 5.63
CA SER A 233 13.07 13.17 6.25
C SER A 233 13.07 11.92 5.36
N LYS A 234 12.15 11.82 4.39
CA LYS A 234 11.98 10.64 3.53
C LYS A 234 12.42 10.83 2.08
N LEU A 235 12.98 11.99 1.74
CA LEU A 235 13.53 12.23 0.40
C LEU A 235 14.53 11.12 0.02
N PRO A 236 14.48 10.59 -1.21
CA PRO A 236 13.71 11.10 -2.35
C PRO A 236 12.26 10.53 -2.48
N ASN A 237 11.80 9.71 -1.55
CA ASN A 237 10.45 9.13 -1.53
C ASN A 237 9.44 10.09 -0.85
N PRO A 238 8.16 10.18 -1.28
CA PRO A 238 7.51 9.44 -2.37
C PRO A 238 7.66 10.09 -3.75
N PHE A 239 8.42 11.18 -3.88
CA PHE A 239 8.46 12.02 -5.10
C PHE A 239 8.96 11.25 -6.33
N VAL A 240 9.96 10.38 -6.18
CA VAL A 240 10.47 9.55 -7.28
C VAL A 240 9.40 8.58 -7.77
N GLN A 241 8.67 7.91 -6.87
CA GLN A 241 7.63 6.96 -7.27
C GLN A 241 6.43 7.67 -7.92
N LEU A 242 6.03 8.82 -7.40
CA LEU A 242 4.97 9.64 -8.01
C LEU A 242 5.37 10.14 -9.39
N THR A 243 6.63 10.51 -9.56
CA THR A 243 7.17 10.92 -10.86
C THR A 243 7.21 9.72 -11.81
N SER A 244 7.71 8.56 -11.37
CA SER A 244 7.68 7.33 -12.16
C SER A 244 6.27 6.96 -12.61
N LEU A 245 5.26 7.18 -11.76
CA LEU A 245 3.86 6.95 -12.12
C LEU A 245 3.41 7.84 -13.28
N LEU A 246 3.77 9.14 -13.29
CA LEU A 246 3.42 10.08 -14.36
C LEU A 246 3.95 9.67 -15.74
N TYR A 247 5.14 9.06 -15.79
CA TYR A 247 5.79 8.62 -17.04
C TYR A 247 5.49 7.15 -17.39
N SER A 248 4.81 6.40 -16.52
CA SER A 248 4.45 5.01 -16.78
C SER A 248 3.18 4.88 -17.62
N GLU A 249 2.96 3.70 -18.20
CA GLU A 249 1.68 3.34 -18.83
C GLU A 249 0.51 3.36 -17.82
N LYS A 250 0.81 3.22 -16.52
CA LYS A 250 -0.13 3.25 -15.39
C LYS A 250 -0.46 4.66 -14.88
N ARG A 251 -0.27 5.69 -15.70
CA ARG A 251 -0.54 7.08 -15.30
C ARG A 251 -2.03 7.27 -14.91
N PRO A 252 -2.36 8.07 -13.88
CA PRO A 252 -3.75 8.34 -13.50
C PRO A 252 -4.52 8.90 -14.69
N GLY A 253 -5.74 8.42 -14.97
CA GLY A 253 -6.55 8.91 -16.09
C GLY A 253 -6.94 10.39 -15.92
N ASP A 254 -7.23 10.77 -14.69
CA ASP A 254 -7.69 12.12 -14.31
C ASP A 254 -6.56 13.17 -14.37
N LEU A 255 -6.86 14.30 -15.03
CA LEU A 255 -5.93 15.43 -15.16
C LEU A 255 -5.60 16.07 -13.81
N SER A 256 -6.58 16.15 -12.91
CA SER A 256 -6.44 16.77 -11.60
C SER A 256 -5.45 15.99 -10.73
N SER A 257 -5.49 14.65 -10.75
CA SER A 257 -4.49 13.82 -10.06
C SER A 257 -3.08 14.08 -10.57
N ARG A 258 -2.90 14.20 -11.88
CA ARG A 258 -1.59 14.55 -12.48
C ARG A 258 -1.12 15.94 -12.06
N GLN A 259 -2.01 16.93 -12.04
CA GLN A 259 -1.70 18.29 -11.58
C GLN A 259 -1.21 18.28 -10.13
N VAL A 260 -1.89 17.56 -9.22
CA VAL A 260 -1.48 17.47 -7.82
C VAL A 260 -0.10 16.82 -7.68
N ILE A 261 0.22 15.80 -8.49
CA ILE A 261 1.56 15.20 -8.49
C ILE A 261 2.63 16.23 -8.89
N ILE A 262 2.38 17.01 -9.95
CA ILE A 262 3.31 18.05 -10.40
C ILE A 262 3.48 19.12 -9.31
N GLU A 263 2.39 19.57 -8.68
CA GLU A 263 2.44 20.52 -7.57
C GLU A 263 3.22 19.98 -6.36
N LEU A 264 3.09 18.69 -6.06
CA LEU A 264 3.88 18.03 -5.02
C LEU A 264 5.38 18.04 -5.37
N ILE A 265 5.75 17.72 -6.61
CA ILE A 265 7.13 17.75 -7.09
C ILE A 265 7.70 19.17 -6.99
N LEU A 266 6.93 20.18 -7.39
CA LEU A 266 7.34 21.59 -7.23
C LEU A 266 7.45 21.99 -5.75
N GLY A 267 6.63 21.40 -4.88
CA GLY A 267 6.72 21.55 -3.43
C GLY A 267 8.06 21.17 -2.80
N ILE A 268 8.92 20.42 -3.51
CA ILE A 268 10.29 20.11 -3.05
C ILE A 268 11.12 21.38 -2.82
N PHE A 269 10.86 22.46 -3.56
CA PHE A 269 11.56 23.73 -3.36
C PHE A 269 11.32 24.33 -1.97
N GLU A 270 10.18 24.03 -1.34
CA GLU A 270 9.81 24.49 -0.01
C GLU A 270 10.39 23.61 1.12
N LEU A 271 10.99 22.46 0.79
CA LEU A 271 11.53 21.53 1.78
C LEU A 271 12.94 21.94 2.24
N ASN A 272 13.17 21.86 3.55
CA ASN A 272 14.50 21.98 4.14
C ASN A 272 15.11 20.58 4.29
N TYR A 273 16.08 20.24 3.43
CA TYR A 273 16.75 18.93 3.44
C TYR A 273 18.26 19.06 3.22
N ASN A 274 19.00 18.01 3.62
CA ASN A 274 20.43 17.91 3.41
C ASN A 274 20.73 17.52 1.94
N PRO A 275 21.47 18.34 1.17
CA PRO A 275 21.72 18.11 -0.26
C PRO A 275 22.47 16.81 -0.56
N ARG A 276 23.14 16.19 0.41
CA ARG A 276 23.86 14.91 0.24
C ARG A 276 22.95 13.71 -0.08
N VAL A 277 21.65 13.79 0.23
CA VAL A 277 20.68 12.70 0.02
C VAL A 277 20.28 12.55 -1.47
N ILE A 278 20.59 13.53 -2.31
CA ILE A 278 20.02 13.70 -3.66
C ILE A 278 20.92 13.23 -4.80
N SER A 279 22.19 12.91 -4.53
CA SER A 279 23.18 12.71 -5.59
C SER A 279 22.88 11.55 -6.54
N GLN A 280 22.04 10.58 -6.16
CA GLN A 280 21.65 9.45 -7.01
C GLN A 280 20.13 9.17 -6.89
N ILE A 281 19.41 9.28 -8.01
CA ILE A 281 17.99 8.92 -8.10
C ILE A 281 17.89 7.47 -8.57
N ASP A 282 17.35 6.59 -7.72
CA ASP A 282 16.98 5.23 -8.12
C ASP A 282 15.48 5.18 -8.42
N TRP A 283 15.13 5.15 -9.70
CA TRP A 283 13.75 5.07 -10.19
C TRP A 283 13.05 3.75 -9.85
N LYS A 284 13.80 2.70 -9.48
CA LYS A 284 13.26 1.39 -9.12
C LYS A 284 13.12 1.20 -7.61
N ALA A 285 13.56 2.17 -6.80
CA ALA A 285 13.49 2.08 -5.35
C ALA A 285 12.03 2.09 -4.87
N LEU A 286 11.69 1.16 -3.98
CA LEU A 286 10.39 1.13 -3.30
C LEU A 286 10.32 2.18 -2.19
N ILE A 287 9.11 2.56 -1.79
CA ILE A 287 8.89 3.41 -0.63
C ILE A 287 9.33 2.67 0.65
N ASP A 288 10.38 3.17 1.30
CA ASP A 288 10.95 2.66 2.56
C ASP A 288 10.31 3.33 3.79
N LEU A 289 9.56 2.54 4.55
CA LEU A 289 8.82 2.99 5.72
C LEU A 289 9.71 3.10 6.98
N ASN A 290 10.88 2.46 7.05
CA ASN A 290 11.58 2.18 8.32
C ASN A 290 12.56 3.27 8.79
N LYS A 291 12.98 4.22 7.93
CA LYS A 291 13.86 5.33 8.32
C LYS A 291 13.12 6.49 9.02
N VAL A 292 12.62 6.32 10.23
CA VAL A 292 12.11 7.44 11.06
C VAL A 292 12.74 7.34 12.44
N ASP A 293 13.71 8.20 12.71
CA ASP A 293 14.16 8.43 14.08
C ASP A 293 13.15 9.35 14.76
N THR A 294 12.27 8.78 15.58
CA THR A 294 11.30 9.50 16.43
C THR A 294 11.95 10.26 17.59
N LYS A 295 13.29 10.36 17.62
CA LYS A 295 14.05 10.91 18.76
C LYS A 295 14.24 12.44 18.74
N SER A 296 13.80 13.17 17.72
CA SER A 296 14.05 14.63 17.64
C SER A 296 13.02 15.53 18.32
N PHE A 297 12.05 15.00 19.06
CA PHE A 297 11.05 15.81 19.78
C PHE A 297 10.73 15.27 21.18
N SER A 298 11.73 15.13 22.05
CA SER A 298 11.51 14.97 23.50
C SER A 298 11.69 16.30 24.24
N ASN A 299 10.63 16.74 24.92
CA ASN A 299 10.59 17.87 25.85
C ASN A 299 11.71 17.84 26.91
N PRO A 300 12.24 19.00 27.36
CA PRO A 300 12.92 19.11 28.64
C PRO A 300 11.95 19.70 29.68
N GLN A 301 11.24 18.83 30.41
CA GLN A 301 10.69 19.16 31.74
C GLN A 301 10.89 17.94 32.64
N ASP A 302 11.85 18.05 33.57
CA ASP A 302 11.69 17.80 35.01
C ASP A 302 13.05 17.56 35.69
N ASN A 303 13.42 18.49 36.58
CA ASN A 303 13.94 18.20 37.92
C ASN A 303 14.11 19.52 38.72
N SER A 304 13.25 19.70 39.73
CA SER A 304 13.29 20.70 40.82
C SER A 304 14.38 20.37 41.87
N PRO A 305 14.61 21.12 42.98
CA PRO A 305 14.52 22.57 43.27
C PRO A 305 15.87 23.18 43.79
N ALA A 306 15.89 24.50 44.10
CA ALA A 306 17.03 25.41 44.34
C ALA A 306 17.90 25.18 45.62
N PRO A 307 19.03 25.93 45.85
CA PRO A 307 18.95 27.31 46.39
C PRO A 307 20.02 28.35 45.93
N LEU A 308 19.53 29.59 45.81
CA LEU A 308 20.10 30.91 46.15
C LEU A 308 21.63 31.14 46.20
N LEU A 309 22.12 32.08 45.36
CA LEU A 309 22.93 33.23 45.81
C LEU A 309 22.98 34.36 44.77
N SER A 310 23.14 35.56 45.31
CA SER A 310 22.87 36.91 44.84
C SER A 310 23.81 37.50 43.76
N SER A 311 23.20 38.37 42.95
CA SER A 311 23.71 39.65 42.41
C SER A 311 25.08 39.72 41.73
N SER A 312 25.11 40.13 40.45
CA SER A 312 25.41 41.54 40.07
C SER A 312 25.58 41.71 38.54
N THR A 313 24.92 42.74 38.01
CA THR A 313 25.31 43.61 36.88
C THR A 313 25.97 43.01 35.62
N ASN A 314 25.26 43.06 34.48
CA ASN A 314 25.46 44.10 33.44
C ASN A 314 24.76 43.73 32.13
N LEU A 315 23.96 44.67 31.61
CA LEU A 315 23.66 44.75 30.19
C LEU A 315 24.99 44.83 29.43
N SER A 316 25.25 43.91 28.50
CA SER A 316 26.26 44.10 27.48
C SER A 316 25.87 43.37 26.20
N GLN A 317 25.75 44.19 25.16
CA GLN A 317 25.50 43.85 23.77
C GLN A 317 26.39 42.69 23.28
N PRO A 318 25.94 41.87 22.32
CA PRO A 318 26.82 40.91 21.67
C PRO A 318 27.87 41.68 20.85
N LYS A 319 29.13 41.55 21.28
CA LYS A 319 30.32 42.06 20.59
C LYS A 319 30.36 41.54 19.15
N ARG A 320 30.41 42.48 18.21
CA ARG A 320 30.98 42.29 16.86
C ARG A 320 32.35 41.63 16.98
N VAL A 321 32.50 40.42 16.46
CA VAL A 321 33.80 39.90 16.03
C VAL A 321 33.96 40.35 14.57
N ALA A 322 34.83 41.33 14.36
CA ALA A 322 35.21 41.79 13.05
C ALA A 322 36.32 40.87 12.47
N GLY A 323 36.06 40.33 11.28
CA GLY A 323 37.05 40.21 10.22
C GLY A 323 37.99 38.99 10.21
N SER A 324 37.51 37.89 9.63
CA SER A 324 38.20 37.35 8.44
C SER A 324 37.13 37.17 7.36
N TYR A 325 37.19 38.00 6.32
CA TYR A 325 36.30 37.91 5.17
C TYR A 325 36.59 36.62 4.41
N ASP A 326 35.78 35.58 4.63
CA ASP A 326 35.69 34.46 3.70
C ASP A 326 34.45 34.65 2.83
N ASN A 327 34.66 34.80 1.53
CA ASN A 327 33.63 35.08 0.52
C ASN A 327 32.71 33.85 0.23
N GLY A 328 32.75 32.79 1.04
CA GLY A 328 32.07 31.51 0.77
C GLY A 328 30.57 31.41 1.13
N GLY A 329 29.98 32.40 1.79
CA GLY A 329 28.59 32.31 2.28
C GLY A 329 27.50 32.37 1.20
N LYS A 330 27.75 33.08 0.09
CA LYS A 330 26.80 33.15 -1.03
C LYS A 330 26.90 31.92 -1.92
N ASP A 331 28.10 31.39 -2.11
CA ASP A 331 28.35 30.22 -2.97
C ASP A 331 27.77 28.93 -2.39
N GLY A 332 27.77 28.75 -1.07
CA GLY A 332 27.11 27.62 -0.41
C GLY A 332 25.58 27.61 -0.57
N LEU A 333 24.96 28.79 -0.47
CA LEU A 333 23.50 28.95 -0.64
C LEU A 333 23.08 28.79 -2.11
N LEU A 334 23.91 29.31 -3.04
CA LEU A 334 23.74 29.13 -4.48
C LEU A 334 23.89 27.66 -4.88
N ASN A 335 24.90 26.96 -4.35
CA ASN A 335 25.08 25.52 -4.56
C ASN A 335 23.88 24.70 -4.05
N LEU A 336 23.32 25.04 -2.89
CA LEU A 336 22.15 24.36 -2.36
C LEU A 336 20.90 24.58 -3.25
N ARG A 337 20.71 25.79 -3.78
CA ARG A 337 19.65 26.09 -4.74
C ARG A 337 19.86 25.34 -6.06
N LEU A 338 21.08 25.32 -6.58
CA LEU A 338 21.44 24.57 -7.79
C LEU A 338 21.13 23.08 -7.65
N ILE A 339 21.52 22.45 -6.55
CA ILE A 339 21.23 21.02 -6.29
C ILE A 339 19.72 20.75 -6.23
N ARG A 340 18.94 21.64 -5.60
CA ARG A 340 17.46 21.55 -5.59
C ARG A 340 16.89 21.61 -7.00
N HIS A 341 17.35 22.59 -7.79
CA HIS A 341 16.91 22.76 -9.17
C HIS A 341 17.28 21.56 -10.04
N GLU A 342 18.49 21.00 -9.89
CA GLU A 342 18.88 19.79 -10.62
C GLU A 342 18.03 18.59 -10.27
N PHE A 343 17.70 18.40 -8.99
CA PHE A 343 16.84 17.30 -8.57
C PHE A 343 15.45 17.40 -9.16
N VAL A 344 14.79 18.55 -9.01
CA VAL A 344 13.47 18.78 -9.59
C VAL A 344 13.52 18.67 -11.11
N LYS A 345 14.56 19.18 -11.75
CA LYS A 345 14.77 19.01 -13.20
C LYS A 345 14.88 17.54 -13.58
N LYS A 346 15.66 16.73 -12.86
CA LYS A 346 15.77 15.28 -13.10
C LYS A 346 14.42 14.57 -12.91
N LEU A 347 13.63 14.95 -11.92
CA LEU A 347 12.27 14.43 -11.75
C LEU A 347 11.37 14.81 -12.95
N LEU A 348 11.36 16.07 -13.36
CA LEU A 348 10.55 16.56 -14.49
C LEU A 348 11.02 16.08 -15.87
N VAL A 349 12.25 15.58 -16.00
CA VAL A 349 12.71 14.87 -17.21
C VAL A 349 12.16 13.44 -17.23
N GLY A 350 11.95 12.84 -16.06
CA GLY A 350 11.44 11.48 -15.91
C GLY A 350 12.52 10.41 -15.99
N PRO A 351 12.15 9.12 -15.83
CA PRO A 351 13.06 8.01 -15.96
C PRO A 351 13.60 7.88 -17.39
N PRO A 352 14.86 7.42 -17.58
CA PRO A 352 15.41 7.20 -18.92
C PRO A 352 14.61 6.14 -19.66
N ASP A 353 14.01 6.53 -20.79
CA ASP A 353 13.25 5.65 -21.67
C ASP A 353 14.17 5.11 -22.76
N LEU A 354 14.76 3.93 -22.50
CA LEU A 354 15.70 3.25 -23.38
C LEU A 354 15.17 3.10 -24.82
N LYS A 355 13.85 2.96 -25.01
CA LYS A 355 13.25 2.86 -26.35
C LYS A 355 13.31 4.20 -27.08
N LYS A 356 12.99 5.31 -26.40
CA LYS A 356 13.10 6.66 -26.99
C LYS A 356 14.53 7.06 -27.22
N GLU A 357 15.45 6.72 -26.33
CA GLU A 357 16.88 6.95 -26.53
C GLU A 357 17.39 6.20 -27.76
N GLN A 358 17.01 4.92 -27.94
CA GLN A 358 17.33 4.15 -29.15
C GLN A 358 16.68 4.73 -30.42
N MET A 359 15.46 5.27 -30.34
CA MET A 359 14.82 5.95 -31.47
C MET A 359 15.51 7.27 -31.83
N VAL A 360 15.95 8.04 -30.84
CA VAL A 360 16.73 9.28 -31.06
C VAL A 360 18.10 8.95 -31.63
N GLU A 361 18.78 7.93 -31.10
CA GLU A 361 20.06 7.45 -31.61
C GLU A 361 19.93 6.92 -33.05
N PHE A 362 18.87 6.17 -33.34
CA PHE A 362 18.53 5.75 -34.70
C PHE A 362 18.25 6.94 -35.61
N ALA A 363 17.47 7.93 -35.18
CA ALA A 363 17.16 9.12 -35.96
C ALA A 363 18.41 9.96 -36.25
N VAL A 364 19.30 10.14 -35.27
CA VAL A 364 20.60 10.81 -35.44
C VAL A 364 21.49 10.03 -36.42
N LYS A 365 21.52 8.70 -36.31
CA LYS A 365 22.33 7.83 -37.18
C LYS A 365 21.79 7.75 -38.61
N THR A 366 20.48 7.92 -38.80
CA THR A 366 19.81 7.94 -40.11
C THR A 366 19.62 9.35 -40.67
N HIS A 367 19.94 10.40 -39.90
CA HIS A 367 19.82 11.77 -40.35
C HIS A 367 20.87 12.06 -41.44
N ARG A 368 20.43 12.04 -42.70
CA ARG A 368 21.16 12.69 -43.79
C ARG A 368 20.84 14.18 -43.78
N ASN A 369 21.88 15.03 -43.84
CA ASN A 369 21.69 16.46 -44.04
C ASN A 369 20.90 16.67 -45.33
N ARG A 370 19.69 17.24 -45.21
CA ARG A 370 18.93 17.66 -46.38
C ARG A 370 19.56 18.94 -46.91
N ILE A 371 19.96 18.92 -48.17
CA ILE A 371 20.47 20.09 -48.88
C ILE A 371 19.24 20.91 -49.29
N PHE A 372 18.78 21.78 -48.40
CA PHE A 372 18.00 22.95 -48.76
C PHE A 372 18.45 24.10 -47.88
#